data_AF-A0A7Z8L653-F1
#
_entry.id   AF-A0A7Z8L653-F1
#
_cell.length_a   1.000
_cell.length_b   1.000
_cell.length_c   1.000
_cell.angle_alpha   90.00
_cell.angle_beta   90.00
_cell.angle_gamma   90.00
#
_symmetry.space_group_name_H-M   'P 1'
#
loop_
_entity.id
_entity.type
_entity.pdbx_description
1 polymer ?
#
loop_
_entity_poly.entity_id
_entity_poly.type
_entity_poly.pdbx_seq_one_letter_code
_entity_poly.pdbx_strand_id
1 'polypeptide(L)'
;MSSSNDDIQAFAREFQQAAGEGGFNPLSLFTGEPRFHSLFLAPFSPSMQDARESFLKDGSGPLSGLVQQFSQSGLSPVEAAERARQMLSAAQGMCVVVLQDDQGLSTIPQLFFGHLESAYQESVRQLCGESLAADPALEKALKQLAQAAQAGAQGYQLYAAVDSHGNARDYWSELGAALLAGLDEGIFLGAGNRLADLAHWVQLALCGLSDSGKRLEGDELVTVIRCQVLAGNIPAAIISSNLLLEGFEPEDEELLHLLEQISQHAIRLGRPEAAIDFLERQSSAINAILGGCYEWELLRFKALAAAGSDEGRMLAQAEALMRADRKSFRHDLNREPLWQVTSADPGACLSVHQAAEVLDRSINFVAKRLEAGTIPFAQTGEERRIPEAALKAWKAIQDTYRLID
;
A
#
# COMPACT_ATOMS: atom_id res chain seq x y z
N MET A 1 0.06 51.48 -12.46
CA MET A 1 0.13 50.12 -13.04
C MET A 1 1.55 49.57 -12.90
N SER A 2 2.03 49.36 -11.66
CA SER A 2 3.37 48.78 -11.42
C SER A 2 3.42 47.76 -10.28
N SER A 3 2.28 47.35 -9.70
CA SER A 3 2.28 46.43 -8.53
C SER A 3 2.32 44.95 -8.91
N SER A 4 1.99 44.55 -10.14
CA SER A 4 1.87 43.13 -10.49
C SER A 4 3.20 42.40 -10.67
N ASN A 5 4.30 43.11 -10.92
CA ASN A 5 5.59 42.49 -11.19
C ASN A 5 6.44 42.30 -9.92
N ASP A 6 6.27 43.18 -8.93
CA ASP A 6 6.94 43.06 -7.64
C ASP A 6 6.33 41.93 -6.79
N ASP A 7 5.01 41.71 -6.87
CA ASP A 7 4.32 40.60 -6.20
C ASP A 7 4.75 39.23 -6.74
N ILE A 8 4.94 39.13 -8.07
CA ILE A 8 5.40 37.89 -8.72
C ILE A 8 6.87 37.59 -8.36
N GLN A 9 7.71 38.62 -8.21
CA GLN A 9 9.10 38.42 -7.81
C GLN A 9 9.28 38.17 -6.31
N ALA A 10 8.41 38.72 -5.47
CA ALA A 10 8.35 38.40 -4.04
C ALA A 10 7.93 36.93 -3.83
N PHE A 11 6.86 36.50 -4.53
CA PHE A 11 6.39 35.13 -4.52
C PHE A 11 7.44 34.11 -5.01
N ALA A 12 8.19 34.45 -6.08
CA ALA A 12 9.25 33.58 -6.59
C ALA A 12 10.43 33.42 -5.62
N ARG A 13 10.73 34.44 -4.80
CA ARG A 13 11.78 34.37 -3.77
C ARG A 13 11.34 33.56 -2.56
N GLU A 14 10.10 33.73 -2.11
CA GLU A 14 9.52 32.91 -1.04
C GLU A 14 9.44 31.44 -1.45
N PHE A 15 9.07 31.16 -2.71
CA PHE A 15 9.05 29.82 -3.29
C PHE A 15 10.45 29.16 -3.30
N GLN A 16 11.49 29.89 -3.70
CA GLN A 16 12.87 29.38 -3.70
C GLN A 16 13.42 29.18 -2.29
N GLN A 17 13.02 30.03 -1.33
CA GLN A 17 13.45 29.92 0.05
C GLN A 17 12.80 28.71 0.74
N ALA A 18 11.50 28.47 0.52
CA ALA A 18 10.79 27.32 1.06
C ALA A 18 11.22 25.98 0.41
N ALA A 19 11.53 25.97 -0.89
CA ALA A 19 12.07 24.79 -1.58
C ALA A 19 13.49 24.43 -1.14
N GLY A 20 14.30 25.41 -0.71
CA GLY A 20 15.66 25.21 -0.21
C GLY A 20 15.74 24.57 1.19
N GLU A 21 14.66 24.67 1.98
CA GLU A 21 14.59 24.15 3.36
C GLU A 21 13.99 22.73 3.45
N GLY A 22 13.65 22.11 2.30
CA GLY A 22 13.14 20.73 2.25
C GLY A 22 11.73 20.53 2.82
N GLY A 23 11.01 21.61 3.17
CA GLY A 23 9.68 21.59 3.77
C GLY A 23 8.53 21.94 2.82
N PHE A 24 8.81 22.34 1.58
CA PHE A 24 7.76 22.80 0.66
C PHE A 24 7.16 21.64 -0.13
N ASN A 25 5.90 21.29 0.19
CA ASN A 25 5.05 20.50 -0.69
C ASN A 25 4.26 21.48 -1.60
N PRO A 26 4.58 21.63 -2.89
CA PRO A 26 3.86 22.54 -3.80
C PRO A 26 2.35 22.28 -3.89
N LEU A 27 1.87 21.12 -3.45
CA LEU A 27 0.45 20.78 -3.40
C LEU A 27 -0.29 21.44 -2.22
N SER A 28 0.40 21.90 -1.18
CA SER A 28 -0.24 22.59 -0.03
C SER A 28 -0.84 23.96 -0.38
N LEU A 29 -0.54 24.48 -1.58
CA LEU A 29 -1.15 25.70 -2.13
C LEU A 29 -2.47 25.41 -2.87
N PHE A 30 -2.78 24.15 -3.17
CA PHE A 30 -3.97 23.70 -3.90
C PHE A 30 -4.88 22.79 -3.07
N THR A 31 -4.51 22.50 -1.82
CA THR A 31 -5.33 21.75 -0.87
C THR A 31 -6.30 22.69 -0.18
N GLY A 32 -7.60 22.43 -0.25
CA GLY A 32 -8.58 23.08 0.63
C GLY A 32 -8.21 22.93 2.11
N GLU A 33 -8.74 23.79 2.98
CA GLU A 33 -8.48 23.67 4.42
C GLU A 33 -8.98 22.30 4.93
N PRO A 34 -8.15 21.54 5.65
CA PRO A 34 -8.55 20.23 6.16
C PRO A 34 -9.69 20.39 7.16
N ARG A 35 -10.73 19.59 6.98
CA ARG A 35 -11.92 19.57 7.85
C ARG A 35 -11.96 18.27 8.63
N PHE A 36 -12.50 18.34 9.85
CA PHE A 36 -12.81 17.14 10.61
C PHE A 36 -13.86 16.32 9.86
N HIS A 37 -13.55 15.04 9.63
CA HIS A 37 -14.47 14.09 8.98
C HIS A 37 -15.07 13.14 10.03
N SER A 38 -14.20 12.41 10.73
CA SER A 38 -14.61 11.46 11.77
C SER A 38 -13.44 11.09 12.68
N LEU A 39 -13.72 10.36 13.75
CA LEU A 39 -12.72 9.75 14.60
C LEU A 39 -13.15 8.37 15.06
N PHE A 40 -12.19 7.50 15.35
CA PHE A 40 -12.45 6.15 15.83
C PHE A 40 -11.33 5.62 16.72
N LEU A 41 -11.64 4.58 17.50
CA LEU A 41 -10.64 3.77 18.20
C LEU A 41 -10.30 2.56 17.35
N ALA A 42 -9.00 2.28 17.22
CA ALA A 42 -8.51 1.17 16.44
C ALA A 42 -7.36 0.43 17.16
N PRO A 43 -7.16 -0.87 16.89
CA PRO A 43 -5.94 -1.54 17.30
C PRO A 43 -4.74 -0.99 16.51
N PHE A 44 -3.53 -1.30 16.97
CA PHE A 44 -2.33 -1.07 16.16
C PHE A 44 -2.42 -1.85 14.85
N SER A 45 -2.13 -1.18 13.73
CA SER A 45 -1.91 -1.87 12.46
C SER A 45 -0.65 -2.76 12.53
N PRO A 46 -0.47 -3.74 11.63
CA PRO A 46 0.71 -4.60 11.63
C PRO A 46 2.03 -3.81 11.61
N SER A 47 2.11 -2.76 10.77
CA SER A 47 3.29 -1.90 10.68
C SER A 47 3.59 -1.19 12.00
N MET A 48 2.55 -0.71 12.71
CA MET A 48 2.68 -0.07 14.02
C MET A 48 3.08 -1.07 15.10
N GLN A 49 2.58 -2.30 15.05
CA GLN A 49 2.97 -3.37 15.97
C GLN A 49 4.45 -3.71 15.78
N ASP A 50 4.90 -3.92 14.55
CA ASP A 50 6.31 -4.21 14.24
C ASP A 50 7.24 -3.06 14.69
N ALA A 51 6.83 -1.82 14.44
CA ALA A 51 7.57 -0.63 14.87
C ALA A 51 7.65 -0.53 16.40
N ARG A 52 6.55 -0.81 17.10
CA ARG A 52 6.47 -0.85 18.56
C ARG A 52 7.36 -1.95 19.13
N GLU A 53 7.28 -3.16 18.59
CA GLU A 53 8.09 -4.29 19.05
C GLU A 53 9.59 -4.07 18.84
N SER A 54 9.97 -3.56 17.66
CA SER A 54 11.36 -3.19 17.35
C SER A 54 11.88 -2.16 18.36
N PHE A 55 11.10 -1.10 18.60
CA PHE A 55 11.48 -0.07 19.56
C PHE A 55 11.58 -0.60 21.00
N LEU A 56 10.64 -1.45 21.44
CA LEU A 56 10.67 -2.03 22.78
C LEU A 56 11.87 -2.97 22.97
N LYS A 57 12.30 -3.67 21.91
CA LYS A 57 13.41 -4.62 21.95
C LYS A 57 14.78 -3.94 22.06
N ASP A 58 15.06 -2.94 21.23
CA ASP A 58 16.40 -2.33 21.15
C ASP A 58 16.42 -0.81 20.98
N GLY A 59 15.25 -0.16 21.01
CA GLY A 59 15.13 1.30 20.86
C GLY A 59 15.31 1.81 19.42
N SER A 60 15.41 0.91 18.45
CA SER A 60 15.53 1.25 17.03
C SER A 60 14.16 1.46 16.35
N GLY A 61 14.20 1.81 15.07
CA GLY A 61 13.00 1.96 14.25
C GLY A 61 12.39 3.37 14.24
N PRO A 62 11.19 3.53 13.64
CA PRO A 62 10.61 4.84 13.36
C PRO A 62 10.14 5.57 14.63
N LEU A 63 10.03 4.86 15.76
CA LEU A 63 9.59 5.43 17.04
C LEU A 63 10.75 6.03 17.87
N SER A 64 12.00 5.94 17.40
CA SER A 64 13.15 6.56 18.08
C SER A 64 13.03 8.08 18.23
N GLY A 65 12.27 8.74 17.35
CA GLY A 65 11.93 10.16 17.44
C GLY A 65 11.20 10.55 18.72
N LEU A 66 10.45 9.63 19.36
CA LEU A 66 9.79 9.89 20.65
C LEU A 66 10.81 10.13 21.77
N VAL A 67 11.96 9.45 21.72
CA VAL A 67 13.05 9.67 22.69
C VAL A 67 13.65 11.06 22.50
N GLN A 68 13.76 11.53 21.25
CA GLN A 68 14.23 12.88 20.96
C GLN A 68 13.26 13.94 21.47
N GLN A 69 11.95 13.75 21.29
CA GLN A 69 10.92 14.65 21.83
C GLN A 69 10.98 14.74 23.37
N PHE A 70 11.10 13.60 24.06
CA PHE A 70 11.27 13.61 25.52
C PHE A 70 12.59 14.25 25.96
N SER A 71 13.66 14.04 25.22
CA SER A 71 14.94 14.70 25.48
C SER A 71 14.84 16.23 25.31
N GLN A 72 14.13 16.69 24.29
CA GLN A 72 13.85 18.12 24.06
C GLN A 72 12.98 18.74 25.17
N SER A 73 12.15 17.93 25.85
CA SER A 73 11.39 18.35 27.04
C SER A 73 12.22 18.41 28.34
N GLY A 74 13.54 18.19 28.25
CA GLY A 74 14.47 18.34 29.38
C GLY A 74 14.80 17.05 30.13
N LEU A 75 14.34 15.89 29.66
CA LEU A 75 14.70 14.59 30.23
C LEU A 75 16.09 14.15 29.78
N SER A 76 16.81 13.42 30.64
CA SER A 76 18.07 12.80 30.21
C SER A 76 17.80 11.73 29.13
N PRO A 77 18.77 11.39 28.27
CA PRO A 77 18.57 10.38 27.21
C PRO A 77 18.08 9.02 27.73
N VAL A 78 18.52 8.64 28.93
CA VAL A 78 18.09 7.38 29.58
C VAL A 78 16.64 7.48 30.05
N GLU A 79 16.27 8.56 30.73
CA GLU A 79 14.89 8.78 31.19
C GLU A 79 13.91 8.96 30.04
N ALA A 80 14.33 9.64 28.97
CA ALA A 80 13.55 9.80 27.76
C ALA A 80 13.25 8.45 27.09
N ALA A 81 14.25 7.57 27.00
CA ALA A 81 14.08 6.22 26.47
C ALA A 81 13.20 5.34 27.36
N GLU A 82 13.41 5.38 28.68
CA GLU A 82 12.59 4.66 29.68
C GLU A 82 11.12 5.10 29.57
N ARG A 83 10.87 6.41 29.51
CA ARG A 83 9.52 6.98 29.42
C ARG A 83 8.84 6.61 28.11
N ALA A 84 9.56 6.66 26.98
CA ALA A 84 9.04 6.21 25.69
C ALA A 84 8.66 4.73 25.71
N ARG A 85 9.49 3.87 26.31
CA ARG A 85 9.18 2.43 26.45
C ARG A 85 7.96 2.19 27.33
N GLN A 86 7.86 2.88 28.48
CA GLN A 86 6.70 2.76 29.37
C GLN A 86 5.41 3.18 28.66
N MET A 87 5.43 4.31 27.97
CA MET A 87 4.31 4.81 27.19
C MET A 87 3.87 3.81 26.11
N LEU A 88 4.79 3.35 25.26
CA LEU A 88 4.47 2.39 24.20
C LEU A 88 4.04 1.03 24.73
N SER A 89 4.56 0.60 25.89
CA SER A 89 4.13 -0.64 26.53
C SER A 89 2.70 -0.55 27.06
N ALA A 90 2.32 0.61 27.61
CA ALA A 90 0.99 0.84 28.19
C ALA A 90 -0.11 1.11 27.14
N ALA A 91 0.25 1.54 25.94
CA ALA A 91 -0.71 1.82 24.88
C ALA A 91 -1.46 0.55 24.43
N GLN A 92 -2.78 0.66 24.32
CA GLN A 92 -3.70 -0.42 23.94
C GLN A 92 -4.07 -0.38 22.45
N GLY A 93 -3.94 0.79 21.81
CA GLY A 93 -4.24 0.99 20.40
C GLY A 93 -4.09 2.45 20.00
N MET A 94 -4.93 2.89 19.07
CA MET A 94 -4.94 4.24 18.51
C MET A 94 -6.31 4.91 18.64
N CYS A 95 -6.32 6.20 18.94
CA CYS A 95 -7.42 7.11 18.64
C CYS A 95 -7.06 7.84 17.36
N VAL A 96 -7.84 7.63 16.32
CA VAL A 96 -7.53 8.12 14.98
C VAL A 96 -8.51 9.22 14.64
N VAL A 97 -7.99 10.40 14.36
CA VAL A 97 -8.78 11.49 13.76
C VAL A 97 -8.60 11.44 12.26
N VAL A 98 -9.70 11.37 11.52
CA VAL A 98 -9.75 11.44 10.06
C VAL A 98 -10.10 12.85 9.67
N LEU A 99 -9.27 13.41 8.79
CA LEU A 99 -9.49 14.70 8.15
C LEU A 99 -9.79 14.48 6.68
N GLN A 100 -10.59 15.37 6.11
CA GLN A 100 -10.89 15.40 4.70
C GLN A 100 -10.59 16.79 4.14
N ASP A 101 -9.93 16.83 3.00
CA ASP A 101 -9.74 18.03 2.19
C ASP A 101 -10.07 17.72 0.71
N ASP A 102 -9.82 18.69 -0.16
CA ASP A 102 -10.03 18.55 -1.61
C ASP A 102 -9.11 17.51 -2.26
N GLN A 103 -8.10 17.02 -1.53
CA GLN A 103 -7.16 16.00 -1.96
C GLN A 103 -7.50 14.61 -1.39
N GLY A 104 -8.53 14.50 -0.55
CA GLY A 104 -9.04 13.25 -0.02
C GLY A 104 -8.87 13.12 1.50
N LEU A 105 -8.61 11.89 1.97
CA LEU A 105 -8.52 11.58 3.39
C LEU A 105 -7.08 11.64 3.93
N SER A 106 -6.92 12.18 5.13
CA SER A 106 -5.70 12.07 5.93
C SER A 106 -6.01 11.67 7.37
N THR A 107 -5.02 11.15 8.09
CA THR A 107 -5.20 10.67 9.46
C THR A 107 -4.18 11.26 10.42
N ILE A 108 -4.65 11.55 11.64
CA ILE A 108 -3.84 11.92 12.81
C ILE A 108 -4.05 10.84 13.87
N PRO A 109 -3.19 9.80 13.89
CA PRO A 109 -3.29 8.72 14.85
C PRO A 109 -2.59 9.07 16.17
N GLN A 110 -3.27 8.85 17.30
CA GLN A 110 -2.77 9.12 18.66
C GLN A 110 -2.80 7.85 19.51
N LEU A 111 -1.78 7.63 20.36
CA LEU A 111 -1.75 6.46 21.25
C LEU A 111 -2.92 6.48 22.23
N PHE A 112 -3.69 5.39 22.26
CA PHE A 112 -4.81 5.22 23.17
C PHE A 112 -4.44 4.28 24.32
N PHE A 113 -4.77 4.68 25.56
CA PHE A 113 -4.38 3.98 26.79
C PHE A 113 -5.55 3.28 27.51
N GLY A 114 -6.71 3.17 26.86
CA GLY A 114 -7.90 2.52 27.43
C GLY A 114 -8.91 3.47 28.10
N HIS A 115 -8.62 4.77 28.16
CA HIS A 115 -9.52 5.76 28.74
C HIS A 115 -9.57 7.04 27.89
N LEU A 116 -10.76 7.64 27.77
CA LEU A 116 -11.03 8.89 27.07
C LEU A 116 -11.41 9.99 28.08
N GLU A 117 -10.54 10.24 29.05
CA GLU A 117 -10.74 11.31 30.04
C GLU A 117 -10.54 12.70 29.44
N SER A 118 -11.05 13.74 30.11
CA SER A 118 -11.05 15.11 29.56
C SER A 118 -9.65 15.61 29.19
N ALA A 119 -8.62 15.27 29.97
CA ALA A 119 -7.24 15.66 29.68
C ALA A 119 -6.71 15.02 28.39
N TYR A 120 -7.05 13.74 28.16
CA TYR A 120 -6.70 13.04 26.94
C TYR A 120 -7.45 13.63 25.73
N GLN A 121 -8.76 13.89 25.87
CA GLN A 121 -9.56 14.50 24.81
C GLN A 121 -9.00 15.87 24.39
N GLU A 122 -8.60 16.69 25.36
CA GLU A 122 -7.97 17.99 25.09
C GLU A 122 -6.62 17.83 24.36
N SER A 123 -5.80 16.86 24.77
CA SER A 123 -4.55 16.55 24.08
C SER A 123 -4.78 16.11 22.63
N VAL A 124 -5.79 15.30 22.34
CA VAL A 124 -6.13 14.89 20.97
C VAL A 124 -6.50 16.10 20.12
N ARG A 125 -7.31 17.02 20.66
CA ARG A 125 -7.72 18.24 19.95
C ARG A 125 -6.54 19.14 19.60
N GLN A 126 -5.64 19.37 20.55
CA GLN A 126 -4.47 20.22 20.35
C GLN A 126 -3.54 19.69 19.25
N LEU A 127 -3.47 18.36 19.09
CA LEU A 127 -2.64 17.73 18.07
C LEU A 127 -3.23 17.82 16.65
N CYS A 128 -4.50 18.22 16.51
CA CYS A 128 -5.13 18.47 15.21
C CYS A 128 -4.81 19.88 14.64
N GLY A 129 -4.07 20.71 15.37
CA GLY A 129 -3.75 22.08 14.98
C GLY A 129 -4.81 23.09 15.42
N GLU A 130 -4.45 24.38 15.45
CA GLU A 130 -5.26 25.44 16.08
C GLU A 130 -6.68 25.57 15.50
N SER A 131 -6.83 25.43 14.17
CA SER A 131 -8.13 25.53 13.49
C SER A 131 -9.10 24.41 13.93
N LEU A 132 -8.62 23.17 13.97
CA LEU A 132 -9.44 22.00 14.33
C LEU A 132 -9.55 21.79 15.84
N ALA A 133 -8.59 22.26 16.63
CA ALA A 133 -8.64 22.17 18.09
C ALA A 133 -9.90 22.84 18.65
N ALA A 134 -10.31 23.97 18.05
CA ALA A 134 -11.52 24.70 18.45
C ALA A 134 -12.82 24.17 17.83
N ASP A 135 -12.77 23.14 16.97
CA ASP A 135 -13.95 22.63 16.26
C ASP A 135 -14.94 21.94 17.22
N PRO A 136 -16.19 22.44 17.35
CA PRO A 136 -17.22 21.83 18.19
C PRO A 136 -17.59 20.40 17.76
N ALA A 137 -17.43 20.06 16.48
CA ALA A 137 -17.75 18.74 15.96
C ALA A 137 -16.77 17.68 16.48
N LEU A 138 -15.47 18.01 16.52
CA LEU A 138 -14.43 17.14 17.10
C LEU A 138 -14.68 16.90 18.60
N GLU A 139 -14.99 17.96 19.36
CA GLU A 139 -15.31 17.83 20.79
C GLU A 139 -16.53 16.94 21.03
N LYS A 140 -17.60 17.13 20.24
CA LYS A 140 -18.80 16.31 20.32
C LYS A 140 -18.49 14.84 19.99
N ALA A 141 -17.71 14.59 18.94
CA ALA A 141 -17.34 13.25 18.51
C ALA A 141 -16.51 12.52 19.57
N LEU A 142 -15.55 13.20 20.23
CA LEU A 142 -14.76 12.62 21.32
C LEU A 142 -15.64 12.22 22.51
N LYS A 143 -16.64 13.03 22.86
CA LYS A 143 -17.61 12.70 23.92
C LYS A 143 -18.48 11.50 23.55
N GLN A 144 -18.96 11.42 22.30
CA GLN A 144 -19.74 10.29 21.80
C GLN A 144 -18.92 9.00 21.82
N LEU A 145 -17.67 9.06 21.35
CA LEU A 145 -16.76 7.92 21.38
C LEU A 145 -16.48 7.46 22.81
N ALA A 146 -16.29 8.39 23.75
CA ALA A 146 -16.11 8.07 25.16
C ALA A 146 -17.33 7.35 25.76
N GLN A 147 -18.54 7.80 25.42
CA GLN A 147 -19.78 7.14 25.84
C GLN A 147 -19.92 5.73 25.25
N ALA A 148 -19.62 5.56 23.96
CA ALA A 148 -19.66 4.26 23.29
C ALA A 148 -18.64 3.27 23.90
N ALA A 149 -17.42 3.74 24.18
CA ALA A 149 -16.39 2.94 24.84
C ALA A 149 -16.81 2.51 26.26
N GLN A 150 -17.41 3.42 27.04
CA GLN A 150 -17.93 3.09 28.38
C GLN A 150 -19.11 2.12 28.34
N ALA A 151 -19.91 2.16 27.28
CA ALA A 151 -21.01 1.21 27.05
C ALA A 151 -20.52 -0.18 26.59
N GLY A 152 -19.21 -0.36 26.37
CA GLY A 152 -18.65 -1.63 25.91
C GLY A 152 -18.97 -1.96 24.46
N ALA A 153 -19.14 -0.94 23.61
CA ALA A 153 -19.35 -1.13 22.19
C ALA A 153 -18.18 -1.91 21.55
N GLN A 154 -18.48 -2.69 20.51
CA GLN A 154 -17.45 -3.46 19.80
C GLN A 154 -16.53 -2.54 18.98
N GLY A 155 -15.33 -3.01 18.62
CA GLY A 155 -14.32 -2.22 17.92
C GLY A 155 -14.85 -1.47 16.70
N TYR A 156 -15.57 -2.14 15.80
CA TYR A 156 -16.15 -1.52 14.60
C TYR A 156 -17.28 -0.51 14.87
N GLN A 157 -17.77 -0.44 16.12
CA GLN A 157 -18.77 0.54 16.57
C GLN A 157 -18.13 1.72 17.33
N LEU A 158 -16.82 1.67 17.60
CA LEU A 158 -16.10 2.73 18.30
C LEU A 158 -15.66 3.81 17.30
N TYR A 159 -16.63 4.48 16.68
CA TYR A 159 -16.41 5.64 15.82
C TYR A 159 -17.42 6.76 16.14
N ALA A 160 -17.09 7.98 15.74
CA ALA A 160 -17.96 9.14 15.77
C ALA A 160 -17.63 10.07 14.59
N ALA A 161 -18.64 10.64 13.94
CA ALA A 161 -18.49 11.41 12.71
C ALA A 161 -19.33 12.69 12.74
N VAL A 162 -18.99 13.65 11.87
CA VAL A 162 -19.71 14.94 11.76
C VAL A 162 -21.13 14.73 11.29
N ASP A 163 -21.29 13.92 10.24
CA ASP A 163 -22.57 13.55 9.67
C ASP A 163 -23.06 12.22 10.26
N SER A 164 -24.38 12.08 10.35
CA SER A 164 -25.01 10.82 10.71
C SER A 164 -24.87 9.84 9.54
N HIS A 165 -23.66 9.29 9.33
CA HIS A 165 -23.49 8.08 8.53
C HIS A 165 -24.35 7.01 9.20
N GLY A 166 -25.29 6.44 8.44
CA GLY A 166 -26.41 5.66 8.93
C GLY A 166 -26.05 4.67 10.05
N ASN A 167 -25.72 3.44 9.68
CA ASN A 167 -25.18 2.45 10.61
C ASN A 167 -23.66 2.29 10.43
N ALA A 168 -23.01 1.51 11.30
CA ALA A 168 -21.55 1.31 11.24
C ALA A 168 -21.05 0.80 9.88
N ARG A 169 -21.83 -0.04 9.20
CA ARG A 169 -21.47 -0.58 7.88
C ARG A 169 -21.42 0.53 6.83
N ASP A 170 -22.44 1.38 6.80
CA ASP A 170 -22.51 2.49 5.85
C ASP A 170 -21.29 3.41 6.03
N TYR A 171 -20.97 3.76 7.29
CA TYR A 171 -19.78 4.55 7.61
C TYR A 171 -18.48 3.94 7.08
N TRP A 172 -18.20 2.67 7.41
CA TRP A 172 -16.94 2.04 7.02
C TRP A 172 -16.85 1.79 5.51
N SER A 173 -17.98 1.48 4.86
CA SER A 173 -18.05 1.32 3.40
C SER A 173 -17.79 2.65 2.69
N GLU A 174 -18.42 3.75 3.14
CA GLU A 174 -18.20 5.09 2.59
C GLU A 174 -16.78 5.59 2.82
N LEU A 175 -16.21 5.37 4.02
CA LEU A 175 -14.83 5.73 4.32
C LEU A 175 -13.84 4.95 3.45
N GLY A 176 -14.11 3.65 3.22
CA GLY A 176 -13.32 2.82 2.32
C GLY A 176 -13.38 3.30 0.87
N ALA A 177 -14.57 3.62 0.37
CA ALA A 177 -14.75 4.15 -0.98
C ALA A 177 -14.02 5.50 -1.15
N ALA A 178 -14.15 6.41 -0.18
CA ALA A 178 -13.47 7.71 -0.21
C ALA A 178 -11.94 7.58 -0.17
N LEU A 179 -11.41 6.64 0.62
CA LEU A 179 -9.98 6.31 0.64
C LEU A 179 -9.49 5.85 -0.75
N LEU A 180 -10.23 4.94 -1.37
CA LEU A 180 -9.85 4.37 -2.66
C LEU A 180 -9.97 5.38 -3.81
N ALA A 181 -11.01 6.21 -3.81
CA ALA A 181 -11.20 7.26 -4.80
C ALA A 181 -10.01 8.24 -4.83
N GLY A 182 -9.57 8.71 -3.67
CA GLY A 182 -8.43 9.64 -3.61
C GLY A 182 -7.10 8.99 -4.02
N LEU A 183 -6.95 7.66 -3.90
CA LEU A 183 -5.80 6.93 -4.43
C LEU A 183 -5.84 6.82 -5.95
N ASP A 184 -7.01 6.49 -6.51
CA ASP A 184 -7.22 6.31 -7.95
C ASP A 184 -7.03 7.61 -8.73
N GLU A 185 -7.36 8.75 -8.13
CA GLU A 185 -7.12 10.08 -8.71
C GLU A 185 -5.65 10.53 -8.67
N GLY A 186 -4.74 9.71 -8.11
CA GLY A 186 -3.30 9.97 -8.10
C GLY A 186 -2.87 11.13 -7.18
N ILE A 187 -3.76 11.53 -6.28
CA ILE A 187 -3.59 12.70 -5.43
C ILE A 187 -2.56 12.46 -4.30
N PHE A 188 -2.39 11.21 -3.85
CA PHE A 188 -1.52 10.86 -2.73
C PHE A 188 -0.10 10.44 -3.14
N LEU A 189 0.67 11.34 -3.75
CA LEU A 189 2.10 11.14 -3.95
C LEU A 189 2.87 11.34 -2.61
N GLY A 190 2.92 10.32 -1.75
CA GLY A 190 3.83 10.29 -0.60
C GLY A 190 3.26 9.85 0.77
N ALA A 191 1.97 9.52 0.87
CA ALA A 191 1.31 9.14 2.13
C ALA A 191 1.18 7.61 2.37
N GLY A 192 1.91 6.79 1.61
CA GLY A 192 1.65 5.35 1.47
C GLY A 192 1.44 4.57 2.77
N ASN A 193 2.28 4.79 3.79
CA ASN A 193 2.17 4.04 5.05
C ASN A 193 0.93 4.43 5.88
N ARG A 194 0.55 5.72 5.91
CA ARG A 194 -0.63 6.17 6.69
C ARG A 194 -1.94 5.71 6.04
N LEU A 195 -1.96 5.66 4.71
CA LEU A 195 -3.12 5.16 3.97
C LEU A 195 -3.24 3.64 4.11
N ALA A 196 -2.12 2.91 4.17
CA ALA A 196 -2.13 1.48 4.49
C ALA A 196 -2.72 1.18 5.89
N ASP A 197 -2.42 2.01 6.89
CA ASP A 197 -3.01 1.87 8.23
C ASP A 197 -4.52 2.14 8.22
N LEU A 198 -4.97 3.18 7.51
CA LEU A 198 -6.40 3.46 7.35
C LEU A 198 -7.13 2.32 6.63
N ALA A 199 -6.54 1.81 5.55
CA ALA A 199 -7.05 0.66 4.81
C ALA A 199 -7.15 -0.58 5.70
N HIS A 200 -6.16 -0.80 6.56
CA HIS A 200 -6.17 -1.89 7.53
C HIS A 200 -7.34 -1.78 8.51
N TRP A 201 -7.62 -0.59 9.03
CA TRP A 201 -8.72 -0.39 9.97
C TRP A 201 -10.10 -0.51 9.29
N VAL A 202 -10.25 0.04 8.09
CA VAL A 202 -11.47 -0.09 7.28
C VAL A 202 -11.78 -1.56 7.01
N GLN A 203 -10.81 -2.35 6.49
CA GLN A 203 -11.06 -3.76 6.22
C GLN A 203 -11.35 -4.56 7.50
N LEU A 204 -10.69 -4.23 8.62
CA LEU A 204 -10.93 -4.91 9.89
C LEU A 204 -12.36 -4.67 10.38
N ALA A 205 -12.84 -3.43 10.27
CA ALA A 205 -14.18 -3.06 10.69
C ALA A 205 -15.26 -3.71 9.81
N LEU A 206 -15.08 -3.70 8.48
CA LEU A 206 -16.00 -4.33 7.53
C LEU A 206 -16.05 -5.86 7.69
N CYS A 207 -14.90 -6.51 7.89
CA CYS A 207 -14.86 -7.94 8.21
C CYS A 207 -15.55 -8.25 9.55
N GLY A 208 -15.30 -7.46 10.60
CA GLY A 208 -15.98 -7.63 11.90
C GLY A 208 -17.50 -7.46 11.81
N LEU A 209 -17.96 -6.51 10.99
CA LEU A 209 -19.39 -6.33 10.70
C LEU A 209 -19.98 -7.53 9.95
N SER A 210 -19.25 -8.08 8.98
CA SER A 210 -19.63 -9.29 8.25
C SER A 210 -19.84 -10.49 9.17
N ASP A 211 -18.90 -10.70 10.10
CA ASP A 211 -18.96 -11.81 11.06
C ASP A 211 -20.13 -11.68 12.04
N SER A 212 -20.55 -10.45 12.33
CA SER A 212 -21.65 -10.14 13.26
C SER A 212 -23.05 -10.14 12.61
N GLY A 213 -23.15 -10.24 11.28
CA GLY A 213 -24.41 -10.01 10.59
C GLY A 213 -24.42 -10.38 9.11
N LYS A 214 -24.77 -9.42 8.26
CA LYS A 214 -24.89 -9.63 6.81
C LYS A 214 -23.50 -9.83 6.20
N ARG A 215 -23.34 -10.85 5.34
CA ARG A 215 -22.08 -11.05 4.60
C ARG A 215 -21.75 -9.85 3.70
N LEU A 216 -20.47 -9.65 3.44
CA LEU A 216 -19.98 -8.70 2.42
C LEU A 216 -20.26 -9.27 1.03
N GLU A 217 -20.79 -8.44 0.13
CA GLU A 217 -21.18 -8.81 -1.24
C GLU A 217 -20.95 -7.60 -2.17
N GLY A 218 -20.78 -7.85 -3.47
CA GLY A 218 -20.61 -6.81 -4.50
C GLY A 218 -19.51 -5.80 -4.17
N ASP A 219 -19.80 -4.52 -4.38
CA ASP A 219 -18.87 -3.39 -4.23
C ASP A 219 -18.26 -3.28 -2.82
N GLU A 220 -18.97 -3.72 -1.79
CA GLU A 220 -18.43 -3.75 -0.42
C GLU A 220 -17.29 -4.77 -0.31
N LEU A 221 -17.44 -5.92 -0.96
CA LEU A 221 -16.40 -6.94 -0.99
C LEU A 221 -15.20 -6.47 -1.82
N VAL A 222 -15.43 -5.80 -2.95
CA VAL A 222 -14.36 -5.20 -3.75
C VAL A 222 -13.59 -4.17 -2.92
N THR A 223 -14.30 -3.27 -2.21
CA THR A 223 -13.70 -2.27 -1.32
C THR A 223 -12.82 -2.92 -0.26
N VAL A 224 -13.29 -4.02 0.36
CA VAL A 224 -12.51 -4.77 1.35
C VAL A 224 -11.26 -5.39 0.73
N ILE A 225 -11.35 -6.00 -0.46
CA ILE A 225 -10.18 -6.60 -1.14
C ILE A 225 -9.14 -5.52 -1.44
N ARG A 226 -9.57 -4.38 -2.01
CA ARG A 226 -8.66 -3.27 -2.34
C ARG A 226 -8.00 -2.70 -1.08
N CYS A 227 -8.75 -2.56 0.01
CA CYS A 227 -8.21 -2.16 1.31
C CYS A 227 -7.21 -3.20 1.87
N GLN A 228 -7.48 -4.50 1.71
CA GLN A 228 -6.55 -5.56 2.12
C GLN A 228 -5.25 -5.53 1.34
N VAL A 229 -5.30 -5.28 0.02
CA VAL A 229 -4.11 -5.11 -0.82
C VAL A 229 -3.30 -3.89 -0.39
N LEU A 230 -3.96 -2.75 -0.20
CA LEU A 230 -3.33 -1.50 0.23
C LEU A 230 -2.69 -1.62 1.62
N ALA A 231 -3.34 -2.35 2.53
CA ALA A 231 -2.80 -2.68 3.85
C ALA A 231 -1.66 -3.73 3.82
N GLY A 232 -1.31 -4.28 2.64
CA GLY A 232 -0.31 -5.32 2.47
C GLY A 232 -0.75 -6.73 2.90
N ASN A 233 -2.03 -6.94 3.20
CA ASN A 233 -2.58 -8.23 3.61
C ASN A 233 -3.02 -9.07 2.40
N ILE A 234 -2.05 -9.46 1.58
CA ILE A 234 -2.28 -10.27 0.36
C ILE A 234 -2.99 -11.60 0.64
N PRO A 235 -2.66 -12.36 1.71
CA PRO A 235 -3.39 -13.59 2.00
C PRO A 235 -4.89 -13.37 2.22
N ALA A 236 -5.29 -12.31 2.94
CA ALA A 236 -6.69 -11.98 3.12
C ALA A 236 -7.34 -11.51 1.81
N ALA A 237 -6.64 -10.68 1.02
CA ALA A 237 -7.13 -10.23 -0.29
C ALA A 237 -7.43 -11.41 -1.22
N ILE A 238 -6.56 -12.44 -1.24
CA ILE A 238 -6.77 -13.68 -2.01
C ILE A 238 -8.02 -14.43 -1.52
N ILE A 239 -8.19 -14.57 -0.20
CA ILE A 239 -9.37 -15.26 0.36
C ILE A 239 -10.65 -14.54 -0.04
N SER A 240 -10.71 -13.22 0.16
CA SER A 240 -11.85 -12.37 -0.20
C SER A 240 -12.12 -12.39 -1.71
N SER A 241 -11.08 -12.44 -2.54
CA SER A 241 -11.23 -12.53 -4.01
C SER A 241 -11.82 -13.87 -4.47
N ASN A 242 -11.52 -14.98 -3.78
CA ASN A 242 -12.20 -16.26 -4.07
C ASN A 242 -13.71 -16.13 -3.78
N LEU A 243 -14.09 -15.49 -2.67
CA LEU A 243 -15.49 -15.26 -2.34
C LEU A 243 -16.18 -14.36 -3.38
N LEU A 244 -15.47 -13.35 -3.90
CA LEU A 244 -15.97 -12.49 -4.98
C LEU A 244 -16.30 -13.35 -6.20
N LEU A 245 -15.33 -14.12 -6.71
CA LEU A 245 -15.49 -14.94 -7.92
C LEU A 245 -16.53 -16.08 -7.77
N GLU A 246 -16.81 -16.54 -6.55
CA GLU A 246 -17.83 -17.57 -6.28
C GLU A 246 -19.26 -17.00 -6.23
N GLY A 247 -19.42 -15.76 -5.80
CA GLY A 247 -20.73 -15.18 -5.44
C GLY A 247 -21.15 -13.94 -6.25
N PHE A 248 -20.24 -13.36 -7.04
CA PHE A 248 -20.44 -12.11 -7.75
C PHE A 248 -19.61 -12.11 -9.04
N GLU A 249 -20.20 -11.62 -10.14
CA GLU A 249 -19.50 -11.45 -11.41
C GLU A 249 -19.11 -9.97 -11.54
N PRO A 250 -17.89 -9.58 -11.16
CA PRO A 250 -17.41 -8.20 -11.30
C PRO A 250 -17.28 -7.80 -12.76
N GLU A 251 -17.33 -6.50 -13.03
CA GLU A 251 -17.04 -5.97 -14.37
C GLU A 251 -15.59 -6.29 -14.79
N ASP A 252 -15.38 -6.58 -16.07
CA ASP A 252 -14.09 -7.05 -16.61
C ASP A 252 -12.93 -6.12 -16.24
N GLU A 253 -13.12 -4.80 -16.36
CA GLU A 253 -12.08 -3.80 -16.07
C GLU A 253 -11.76 -3.73 -14.57
N GLU A 254 -12.78 -3.80 -13.72
CA GLU A 254 -12.61 -3.77 -12.25
C GLU A 254 -11.91 -5.04 -11.76
N LEU A 255 -12.30 -6.21 -12.29
CA LEU A 255 -11.65 -7.48 -11.98
C LEU A 255 -10.19 -7.45 -12.40
N LEU A 256 -9.89 -7.02 -13.63
CA LEU A 256 -8.52 -6.95 -14.10
C LEU A 256 -7.68 -6.01 -13.23
N HIS A 257 -8.20 -4.82 -12.93
CA HIS A 257 -7.52 -3.86 -12.05
C HIS A 257 -7.23 -4.45 -10.67
N LEU A 258 -8.19 -5.16 -10.07
CA LEU A 258 -8.02 -5.83 -8.78
C LEU A 258 -6.92 -6.89 -8.81
N LEU A 259 -6.93 -7.74 -9.84
CA LEU A 259 -5.94 -8.81 -10.03
C LEU A 259 -4.53 -8.21 -10.25
N GLU A 260 -4.44 -7.09 -10.97
CA GLU A 260 -3.22 -6.33 -11.12
C GLU A 260 -2.72 -5.79 -9.78
N GLN A 261 -3.58 -5.16 -8.98
CA GLN A 261 -3.22 -4.62 -7.67
C GLN A 261 -2.69 -5.73 -6.73
N ILE A 262 -3.38 -6.87 -6.67
CA ILE A 262 -2.97 -8.04 -5.86
C ILE A 262 -1.58 -8.53 -6.30
N SER A 263 -1.39 -8.76 -7.60
CA SER A 263 -0.15 -9.33 -8.12
C SER A 263 1.03 -8.36 -7.97
N GLN A 264 0.83 -7.09 -8.29
CA GLN A 264 1.89 -6.07 -8.16
C GLN A 264 2.32 -5.89 -6.70
N HIS A 265 1.38 -5.91 -5.75
CA HIS A 265 1.74 -5.85 -4.33
C HIS A 265 2.44 -7.12 -3.86
N ALA A 266 1.99 -8.31 -4.29
CA ALA A 266 2.67 -9.57 -3.98
C ALA A 266 4.13 -9.58 -4.50
N ILE A 267 4.33 -9.12 -5.74
CA ILE A 267 5.65 -8.93 -6.36
C ILE A 267 6.50 -7.94 -5.55
N ARG A 268 5.94 -6.77 -5.19
CA ARG A 268 6.65 -5.75 -4.41
C ARG A 268 7.08 -6.27 -3.03
N LEU A 269 6.27 -7.13 -2.41
CA LEU A 269 6.57 -7.77 -1.13
C LEU A 269 7.51 -8.99 -1.25
N GLY A 270 7.97 -9.32 -2.47
CA GLY A 270 8.83 -10.47 -2.75
C GLY A 270 8.17 -11.81 -2.49
N ARG A 271 6.83 -11.88 -2.61
CA ARG A 271 6.02 -13.09 -2.45
C ARG A 271 5.13 -13.36 -3.69
N PRO A 272 5.68 -13.36 -4.91
CA PRO A 272 4.90 -13.57 -6.13
C PRO A 272 4.18 -14.92 -6.19
N GLU A 273 4.67 -15.94 -5.47
CA GLU A 273 4.15 -17.31 -5.47
C GLU A 273 2.70 -17.37 -4.99
N ALA A 274 2.34 -16.59 -3.96
CA ALA A 274 0.97 -16.55 -3.45
C ALA A 274 -0.02 -16.01 -4.50
N ALA A 275 0.40 -15.01 -5.29
CA ALA A 275 -0.39 -14.51 -6.39
C ALA A 275 -0.50 -15.55 -7.51
N ILE A 276 0.60 -16.18 -7.91
CA ILE A 276 0.59 -17.25 -8.94
C ILE A 276 -0.39 -18.37 -8.56
N ASP A 277 -0.27 -18.92 -7.35
CA ASP A 277 -1.11 -20.02 -6.87
C ASP A 277 -2.61 -19.65 -6.89
N PHE A 278 -2.93 -18.39 -6.61
CA PHE A 278 -4.30 -17.88 -6.71
C PHE A 278 -4.75 -17.77 -8.18
N LEU A 279 -3.97 -17.10 -9.03
CA LEU A 279 -4.29 -16.87 -10.44
C LEU A 279 -4.44 -18.18 -11.22
N GLU A 280 -3.62 -19.19 -10.91
CA GLU A 280 -3.71 -20.51 -11.55
C GLU A 280 -4.94 -21.29 -11.11
N ARG A 281 -5.23 -21.32 -9.80
CA ARG A 281 -6.43 -22.00 -9.27
C ARG A 281 -7.72 -21.38 -9.81
N GLN A 282 -7.75 -20.07 -9.95
CA GLN A 282 -8.92 -19.33 -10.44
C GLN A 282 -8.89 -19.06 -11.95
N SER A 283 -7.91 -19.60 -12.69
CA SER A 283 -7.71 -19.26 -14.10
C SER A 283 -8.95 -19.52 -14.96
N SER A 284 -9.68 -20.61 -14.71
CA SER A 284 -10.90 -20.91 -15.48
C SER A 284 -12.04 -19.93 -15.17
N ALA A 285 -12.20 -19.51 -13.92
CA ALA A 285 -13.24 -18.57 -13.52
C ALA A 285 -12.94 -17.16 -14.05
N ILE A 286 -11.68 -16.72 -13.89
CA ILE A 286 -11.22 -15.42 -14.39
C ILE A 286 -11.31 -15.35 -15.91
N ASN A 287 -10.90 -16.41 -16.63
CA ASN A 287 -10.99 -16.46 -18.09
C ASN A 287 -12.44 -16.48 -18.62
N ALA A 288 -13.39 -16.98 -17.84
CA ALA A 288 -14.81 -16.95 -18.23
C ALA A 288 -15.34 -15.50 -18.29
N ILE A 289 -14.78 -14.62 -17.45
CA ILE A 289 -15.13 -13.19 -17.38
C ILE A 289 -14.27 -12.40 -18.39
N LEU A 290 -12.94 -12.45 -18.26
CA LEU A 290 -12.01 -11.63 -19.04
C LEU A 290 -11.77 -12.10 -20.48
N GLY A 291 -12.32 -13.25 -20.87
CA GLY A 291 -12.24 -13.77 -22.24
C GLY A 291 -10.83 -14.07 -22.76
N GLY A 292 -9.85 -14.26 -21.87
CA GLY A 292 -8.44 -14.46 -22.26
C GLY A 292 -7.79 -13.23 -22.89
N CYS A 293 -8.15 -12.03 -22.42
CA CYS A 293 -7.54 -10.77 -22.87
C CYS A 293 -6.03 -10.75 -22.64
N TYR A 294 -5.34 -9.89 -23.39
CA TYR A 294 -3.88 -9.83 -23.37
C TYR A 294 -3.33 -9.38 -22.02
N GLU A 295 -3.99 -8.43 -21.37
CA GLU A 295 -3.63 -7.87 -20.07
C GLU A 295 -3.65 -8.92 -18.96
N TRP A 296 -4.64 -9.81 -19.00
CA TRP A 296 -4.72 -10.96 -18.10
C TRP A 296 -3.52 -11.91 -18.27
N GLU A 297 -3.19 -12.27 -19.51
CA GLU A 297 -2.05 -13.15 -19.78
C GLU A 297 -0.71 -12.46 -19.46
N LEU A 298 -0.65 -11.12 -19.59
CA LEU A 298 0.53 -10.33 -19.25
C LEU A 298 0.73 -10.26 -17.74
N LEU A 299 -0.35 -10.13 -16.98
CA LEU A 299 -0.32 -10.17 -15.52
C LEU A 299 0.24 -11.49 -15.00
N ARG A 300 -0.26 -12.63 -15.52
CA ARG A 300 0.24 -13.97 -15.17
C ARG A 300 1.72 -14.12 -15.53
N PHE A 301 2.13 -13.62 -16.70
CA PHE A 301 3.52 -13.63 -17.12
C PHE A 301 4.42 -12.84 -16.17
N LYS A 302 4.01 -11.63 -15.78
CA LYS A 302 4.74 -10.79 -14.81
C LYS A 302 4.91 -11.50 -13.46
N ALA A 303 3.84 -12.14 -12.97
CA ALA A 303 3.91 -12.89 -11.72
C ALA A 303 4.90 -14.07 -11.80
N LEU A 304 4.83 -14.87 -12.87
CA LEU A 304 5.76 -15.99 -13.10
C LEU A 304 7.22 -15.53 -13.25
N ALA A 305 7.45 -14.44 -13.98
CA ALA A 305 8.77 -13.85 -14.16
C ALA A 305 9.32 -13.34 -12.83
N ALA A 306 8.50 -12.66 -12.02
CA ALA A 306 8.85 -12.17 -10.70
C ALA A 306 9.21 -13.30 -9.72
N ALA A 307 8.59 -14.48 -9.86
CA ALA A 307 8.93 -15.67 -9.08
C ALA A 307 10.19 -16.41 -9.60
N GLY A 308 10.75 -16.01 -10.74
CA GLY A 308 11.87 -16.73 -11.36
C GLY A 308 11.48 -18.14 -11.82
N SER A 309 10.25 -18.30 -12.32
CA SER A 309 9.68 -19.59 -12.74
C SER A 309 10.53 -20.29 -13.80
N ASP A 310 10.39 -21.62 -13.88
CA ASP A 310 11.13 -22.46 -14.80
C ASP A 310 10.75 -22.23 -16.28
N GLU A 311 11.60 -22.75 -17.16
CA GLU A 311 11.49 -22.63 -18.62
C GLU A 311 10.13 -23.10 -19.16
N GLY A 312 9.62 -24.24 -18.68
CA GLY A 312 8.39 -24.83 -19.21
C GLY A 312 7.17 -23.96 -18.92
N ARG A 313 7.06 -23.45 -17.69
CA ARG A 313 5.97 -22.55 -17.29
C ARG A 313 6.03 -21.22 -18.04
N MET A 314 7.23 -20.64 -18.14
CA MET A 314 7.42 -19.36 -18.82
C MET A 314 7.12 -19.45 -20.33
N LEU A 315 7.54 -20.53 -21.01
CA LEU A 315 7.21 -20.76 -22.42
C LEU A 315 5.71 -20.94 -22.65
N ALA A 316 5.03 -21.73 -21.80
CA ALA A 316 3.59 -21.93 -21.91
C ALA A 316 2.83 -20.59 -21.76
N GLN A 317 3.25 -19.73 -20.82
CA GLN A 317 2.64 -18.43 -20.62
C GLN A 317 2.98 -17.44 -21.75
N ALA A 318 4.20 -17.47 -22.28
CA ALA A 318 4.57 -16.68 -23.46
C ALA A 318 3.73 -17.07 -24.69
N GLU A 319 3.41 -18.37 -24.85
CA GLU A 319 2.53 -18.83 -25.91
C GLU A 319 1.11 -18.29 -25.75
N ALA A 320 0.56 -18.30 -24.52
CA ALA A 320 -0.75 -17.72 -24.22
C ALA A 320 -0.80 -16.22 -24.58
N LEU A 321 0.22 -15.46 -24.17
CA LEU A 321 0.37 -14.05 -24.53
C LEU A 321 0.40 -13.80 -26.04
N MET A 322 1.22 -14.58 -26.76
CA MET A 322 1.34 -14.46 -28.22
C MET A 322 0.00 -14.74 -28.92
N ARG A 323 -0.77 -15.72 -28.41
CA ARG A 323 -2.11 -16.05 -28.95
C ARG A 323 -3.11 -14.93 -28.69
N ALA A 324 -3.05 -14.27 -27.53
CA ALA A 324 -3.92 -13.16 -27.17
C ALA A 324 -3.65 -11.92 -28.04
N ASP A 325 -2.40 -11.46 -28.14
CA ASP A 325 -2.00 -10.39 -29.07
C ASP A 325 -0.52 -10.48 -29.43
N ARG A 326 -0.24 -10.91 -30.67
CA ARG A 326 1.11 -11.04 -31.20
C ARG A 326 1.88 -9.71 -31.27
N LYS A 327 1.20 -8.59 -31.54
CA LYS A 327 1.87 -7.28 -31.70
C LYS A 327 2.32 -6.76 -30.35
N SER A 328 1.42 -6.78 -29.38
CA SER A 328 1.71 -6.36 -27.99
C SER A 328 2.73 -7.29 -27.34
N PHE A 329 2.61 -8.60 -27.53
CA PHE A 329 3.59 -9.60 -27.07
C PHE A 329 5.04 -9.27 -27.45
N ARG A 330 5.28 -8.94 -28.73
CA ARG A 330 6.62 -8.60 -29.22
C ARG A 330 7.15 -7.30 -28.65
N HIS A 331 6.25 -6.35 -28.40
CA HIS A 331 6.62 -5.05 -27.84
C HIS A 331 6.97 -5.19 -26.36
N ASP A 332 6.16 -5.90 -25.59
CA ASP A 332 6.33 -6.04 -24.14
C ASP A 332 7.53 -6.90 -23.78
N LEU A 333 7.76 -8.05 -24.42
CA LEU A 333 8.90 -8.92 -24.09
C LEU A 333 10.28 -8.29 -24.38
N ASN A 334 10.30 -7.15 -25.08
CA ASN A 334 11.48 -6.33 -25.32
C ASN A 334 11.62 -5.13 -24.36
N ARG A 335 10.67 -4.91 -23.44
CA ARG A 335 10.62 -3.79 -22.49
C ARG A 335 11.00 -4.19 -21.06
N GLU A 336 11.42 -3.18 -20.30
CA GLU A 336 11.85 -3.26 -18.89
C GLU A 336 10.73 -2.75 -17.98
N PRO A 337 10.53 -3.28 -16.75
CA PRO A 337 11.25 -4.35 -16.08
C PRO A 337 10.40 -5.64 -15.94
N LEU A 338 9.96 -6.25 -17.06
CA LEU A 338 9.19 -7.51 -16.98
C LEU A 338 9.97 -8.67 -16.34
N TRP A 339 11.29 -8.60 -16.36
CA TRP A 339 12.19 -9.69 -16.00
C TRP A 339 12.81 -9.56 -14.60
N GLN A 340 12.34 -8.60 -13.81
CA GLN A 340 12.82 -8.46 -12.43
C GLN A 340 12.26 -9.60 -11.56
N VAL A 341 13.16 -10.47 -11.09
CA VAL A 341 12.87 -11.51 -10.10
C VAL A 341 12.86 -10.86 -8.72
N THR A 342 11.71 -10.93 -8.04
CA THR A 342 11.49 -10.32 -6.72
C THR A 342 11.32 -11.37 -5.62
N SER A 343 11.23 -12.66 -5.96
CA SER A 343 11.18 -13.74 -4.97
C SER A 343 12.31 -13.61 -3.96
N ALA A 344 11.98 -13.85 -2.68
CA ALA A 344 12.93 -13.76 -1.57
C ALA A 344 14.12 -14.75 -1.72
N ASP A 345 13.90 -15.86 -2.42
CA ASP A 345 14.96 -16.80 -2.81
C ASP A 345 14.97 -16.96 -4.33
N PRO A 346 15.80 -16.20 -5.07
CA PRO A 346 15.89 -16.31 -6.52
C PRO A 346 16.63 -17.58 -6.98
N GLY A 347 17.10 -18.43 -6.05
CA GLY A 347 17.84 -19.64 -6.35
C GLY A 347 19.28 -19.39 -6.80
N ALA A 348 19.84 -20.34 -7.56
CA ALA A 348 21.21 -20.28 -8.05
C ALA A 348 21.41 -19.05 -8.94
N CYS A 349 22.44 -18.25 -8.63
CA CYS A 349 22.77 -17.02 -9.35
C CYS A 349 24.08 -17.17 -10.11
N LEU A 350 24.12 -16.63 -11.33
CA LEU A 350 25.27 -16.62 -12.21
C LEU A 350 26.00 -15.27 -12.14
N SER A 351 27.33 -15.32 -12.30
CA SER A 351 28.11 -14.14 -12.68
C SER A 351 27.82 -13.74 -14.13
N VAL A 352 28.15 -12.50 -14.50
CA VAL A 352 28.03 -12.03 -15.90
C VAL A 352 28.81 -12.92 -16.88
N HIS A 353 29.95 -13.47 -16.47
CA HIS A 353 30.74 -14.41 -17.29
C HIS A 353 29.98 -15.73 -17.53
N GLN A 354 29.46 -16.35 -16.47
CA GLN A 354 28.69 -17.59 -16.61
C GLN A 354 27.39 -17.39 -17.39
N ALA A 355 26.71 -16.25 -17.19
CA ALA A 355 25.54 -15.90 -17.97
C ALA A 355 25.87 -15.72 -19.47
N ALA A 356 27.05 -15.18 -19.80
CA ALA A 356 27.51 -15.06 -21.18
C ALA A 356 27.71 -16.43 -21.85
N GLU A 357 28.23 -17.42 -21.10
CA GLU A 357 28.34 -18.81 -21.56
C GLU A 357 26.96 -19.44 -21.81
N VAL A 358 26.01 -19.25 -20.88
CA VAL A 358 24.64 -19.77 -21.03
C VAL A 358 23.92 -19.18 -22.24
N LEU A 359 24.14 -17.89 -22.52
CA LEU A 359 23.49 -17.18 -23.62
C LEU A 359 24.21 -17.37 -24.97
N ASP A 360 25.41 -17.94 -25.00
CA ASP A 360 26.29 -17.94 -26.18
C ASP A 360 26.45 -16.52 -26.77
N ARG A 361 26.81 -15.58 -25.89
CA ARG A 361 26.97 -14.15 -26.19
C ARG A 361 28.19 -13.58 -25.47
N SER A 362 28.62 -12.38 -25.85
CA SER A 362 29.74 -11.72 -25.18
C SER A 362 29.38 -11.23 -23.78
N ILE A 363 30.37 -11.17 -22.88
CA ILE A 363 30.23 -10.57 -21.53
C ILE A 363 29.66 -9.15 -21.61
N ASN A 364 30.11 -8.35 -22.60
CA ASN A 364 29.62 -6.99 -22.82
C ASN A 364 28.14 -6.93 -23.21
N PHE A 365 27.64 -7.93 -23.94
CA PHE A 365 26.21 -8.02 -24.25
C PHE A 365 25.40 -8.23 -22.97
N VAL A 366 25.82 -9.17 -22.12
CA VAL A 366 25.15 -9.46 -20.85
C VAL A 366 25.20 -8.27 -19.90
N ALA A 367 26.36 -7.64 -19.74
CA ALA A 367 26.51 -6.48 -18.87
C ALA A 367 25.57 -5.32 -19.26
N LYS A 368 25.51 -4.96 -20.54
CA LYS A 368 24.62 -3.89 -21.04
C LYS A 368 23.15 -4.21 -20.82
N ARG A 369 22.74 -5.46 -21.06
CA ARG A 369 21.35 -5.89 -20.84
C ARG A 369 20.99 -5.95 -19.36
N LEU A 370 21.94 -6.34 -18.50
CA LEU A 370 21.76 -6.35 -17.04
C LEU A 370 21.63 -4.93 -16.49
N GLU A 371 22.43 -3.99 -17.00
CA GLU A 371 22.39 -2.57 -16.62
C GLU A 371 21.07 -1.93 -17.02
N ALA A 372 20.59 -2.23 -18.23
CA ALA A 372 19.28 -1.80 -18.68
C ALA A 372 18.18 -2.47 -17.82
N GLY A 373 18.25 -3.79 -17.56
CA GLY A 373 17.16 -4.57 -16.96
C GLY A 373 16.32 -5.37 -17.98
N THR A 374 16.89 -5.66 -19.15
CA THR A 374 16.23 -6.37 -20.28
C THR A 374 16.52 -7.87 -20.29
N ILE A 375 17.30 -8.35 -19.32
CA ILE A 375 17.47 -9.77 -19.00
C ILE A 375 17.02 -10.00 -17.56
N PRO A 376 16.75 -11.26 -17.15
CA PRO A 376 16.38 -11.57 -15.79
C PRO A 376 17.43 -11.14 -14.77
N PHE A 377 16.96 -10.49 -13.71
CA PHE A 377 17.80 -10.07 -12.60
C PHE A 377 17.05 -10.08 -11.28
N ALA A 378 17.75 -10.36 -10.19
CA ALA A 378 17.29 -10.16 -8.82
C ALA A 378 18.11 -9.05 -8.17
N GLN A 379 17.44 -8.19 -7.39
CA GLN A 379 18.12 -7.16 -6.61
C GLN A 379 18.35 -7.68 -5.18
N THR A 380 19.60 -7.75 -4.74
CA THR A 380 19.96 -8.12 -3.37
C THR A 380 20.79 -7.00 -2.75
N GLY A 381 20.15 -6.13 -1.95
CA GLY A 381 20.78 -4.90 -1.51
C GLY A 381 21.06 -3.98 -2.70
N GLU A 382 22.31 -3.60 -2.90
CA GLU A 382 22.74 -2.79 -4.06
C GLU A 382 23.19 -3.64 -5.26
N GLU A 383 23.34 -4.95 -5.10
CA GLU A 383 23.83 -5.85 -6.16
C GLU A 383 22.71 -6.39 -7.05
N ARG A 384 22.95 -6.39 -8.36
CA ARG A 384 22.15 -7.16 -9.32
C ARG A 384 22.77 -8.54 -9.56
N ARG A 385 21.97 -9.57 -9.36
CA ARG A 385 22.33 -10.97 -9.60
C ARG A 385 21.49 -11.55 -10.74
N ILE A 386 22.01 -12.54 -11.46
CA ILE A 386 21.31 -13.16 -12.60
C ILE A 386 20.83 -14.56 -12.17
N PRO A 387 19.53 -14.77 -11.90
CA PRO A 387 19.01 -16.08 -11.54
C PRO A 387 19.12 -17.06 -12.72
N GLU A 388 19.73 -18.22 -12.51
CA GLU A 388 20.03 -19.18 -13.58
C GLU A 388 18.77 -19.71 -14.27
N ALA A 389 17.77 -20.12 -13.48
CA ALA A 389 16.51 -20.66 -14.01
C ALA A 389 15.76 -19.63 -14.84
N ALA A 390 15.64 -18.39 -14.32
CA ALA A 390 15.00 -17.29 -15.02
C ALA A 390 15.75 -16.94 -16.31
N LEU A 391 17.09 -16.93 -16.31
CA LEU A 391 17.90 -16.67 -17.50
C LEU A 391 17.68 -17.73 -18.59
N LYS A 392 17.62 -19.02 -18.21
CA LYS A 392 17.32 -20.12 -19.15
C LYS A 392 15.92 -19.98 -19.74
N ALA A 393 14.92 -19.71 -18.89
CA ALA A 393 13.55 -19.47 -19.33
C ALA A 393 13.44 -18.29 -20.31
N TRP A 394 14.10 -17.18 -19.98
CA TRP A 394 14.20 -16.02 -20.87
C TRP A 394 14.83 -16.41 -22.21
N LYS A 395 15.99 -17.05 -22.20
CA LYS A 395 16.69 -17.47 -23.43
C LYS A 395 15.78 -18.35 -24.31
N ALA A 396 15.09 -19.31 -23.72
CA ALA A 396 14.19 -20.20 -24.44
C ALA A 396 13.05 -19.44 -25.13
N ILE A 397 12.46 -18.43 -24.46
CA ILE A 397 11.46 -17.54 -25.06
C ILE A 397 12.07 -16.74 -26.22
N GLN A 398 13.24 -16.14 -26.01
CA GLN A 398 13.92 -15.34 -27.04
C GLN A 398 14.21 -16.17 -28.30
N ASP A 399 14.69 -17.40 -28.13
CA ASP A 399 15.02 -18.33 -29.22
C ASP A 399 13.76 -18.82 -29.94
N THR A 400 12.74 -19.23 -29.18
CA THR A 400 11.48 -19.79 -29.72
C THR A 400 10.75 -18.78 -30.61
N TYR A 401 10.69 -17.53 -30.17
CA TYR A 401 9.94 -16.47 -30.85
C TYR A 401 10.80 -15.52 -31.68
N ARG A 402 12.13 -15.74 -31.71
CA ARG A 402 13.12 -14.93 -32.44
C ARG A 402 12.98 -13.44 -32.11
N LEU A 403 13.04 -13.14 -30.82
CA LEU A 403 12.82 -11.80 -30.28
C LEU A 403 14.11 -10.97 -30.20
N ILE A 404 15.27 -11.64 -30.19
CA ILE A 404 16.59 -11.02 -30.26
C ILE A 404 17.31 -11.58 -31.48
N ASP A 405 17.85 -10.68 -32.29
CA ASP A 405 18.76 -11.01 -33.39
C ASP A 405 20.16 -11.38 -32.86
#